data_AF-A0A6C0EF01-F1
#
_entry.id   AF-A0A6C0EF01-F1
#
_cell.length_a   1.000
_cell.length_b   1.000
_cell.length_c   1.000
_cell.angle_alpha   90.00
_cell.angle_beta   90.00
_cell.angle_gamma   90.00
#
_symmetry.space_group_name_H-M   'P 1'
#
loop_
_entity.id
_entity.type
_entity.pdbx_description
1 polymer ?
#
loop_
_entity_poly.entity_id
_entity_poly.type
_entity_poly.pdbx_seq_one_letter_code
_entity_poly.pdbx_strand_id
1 'polypeptide(L)'
;MNNRFTGVTPAMIHSMKGTYNNFSQAYTPSQQIIRKTDFSNSGNVMHNNIGEKTLNEYITEYTIHIDSYNRDFGTYPNPFKFNVVFGGAGSGVERKFKPSGEFVETSYVGQPNPKISRKFRNVKYIKLNHIILPKTNYVTVETLDEGTVYHLADPSNDLISNHKYLILKMSQAKSTSKVLSTNDYITDDCFILYPDKIMGLNHYMWLPTNTSRVFPNSSLANIDKLDFEILDEDGNTLFVINTTDDTRFNTKTVLDTLTDPSDPTYVAVSKIHRIVQIDIELTLGVVENELNTQTNFLT
;
A
#
# COMPACT_ATOMS: atom_id res chain seq x y z
N MET A 1 -43.53 -8.39 45.48
CA MET A 1 -44.20 -8.45 44.16
C MET A 1 -43.76 -9.74 43.48
N ASN A 2 -44.65 -10.74 43.41
CA ASN A 2 -44.34 -12.05 42.85
C ASN A 2 -44.71 -12.09 41.37
N ASN A 3 -43.73 -11.94 40.48
CA ASN A 3 -43.91 -12.20 39.06
C ASN A 3 -43.83 -13.72 38.82
N ARG A 4 -44.99 -14.36 38.72
CA ARG A 4 -45.10 -15.75 38.24
C ARG A 4 -45.03 -15.74 36.71
N PHE A 5 -43.95 -16.30 36.17
CA PHE A 5 -43.86 -16.66 34.75
C PHE A 5 -44.88 -17.77 34.47
N THR A 6 -45.96 -17.45 33.76
CA THR A 6 -46.86 -18.44 33.18
C THR A 6 -46.22 -18.99 31.92
N GLY A 7 -45.73 -20.23 31.98
CA GLY A 7 -45.16 -20.93 30.83
C GLY A 7 -46.19 -21.09 29.71
N VAL A 8 -45.69 -20.99 28.48
CA VAL A 8 -46.48 -21.18 27.25
C VAL A 8 -46.98 -22.63 27.22
N THR A 9 -48.29 -22.82 27.06
CA THR A 9 -48.89 -24.16 27.02
C THR A 9 -48.75 -24.79 25.63
N PRO A 10 -48.71 -26.13 25.52
CA PRO A 10 -48.68 -26.82 24.21
C PRO A 10 -49.84 -26.45 23.27
N ALA A 11 -50.98 -25.98 23.83
CA ALA A 11 -52.11 -25.48 23.06
C ALA A 11 -51.82 -24.13 22.37
N MET A 12 -51.02 -23.25 22.99
CA MET A 12 -50.56 -21.98 22.38
C MET A 12 -49.55 -22.23 21.23
N ILE A 13 -48.81 -23.34 21.28
CA ILE A 13 -47.91 -23.76 20.19
C ILE A 13 -48.72 -24.27 18.98
N HIS A 14 -49.89 -24.89 19.20
CA HIS A 14 -50.74 -25.39 18.11
C HIS A 14 -51.52 -24.28 17.37
N SER A 15 -51.74 -23.12 17.99
CA SER A 15 -52.36 -21.95 17.34
C SER A 15 -51.36 -21.06 16.56
N MET A 16 -50.05 -21.32 16.66
CA MET A 16 -49.01 -20.65 15.85
C MET A 16 -48.69 -21.40 14.54
N LYS A 17 -49.55 -22.33 14.10
CA LYS A 17 -49.50 -22.95 12.76
C LYS A 17 -50.13 -22.09 11.65
N GLY A 18 -50.31 -20.80 11.89
CA GLY A 18 -50.67 -19.82 10.87
C GLY A 18 -49.41 -19.32 10.16
N THR A 19 -49.20 -19.77 8.92
CA THR A 19 -48.72 -18.97 7.77
C THR A 19 -47.67 -17.86 8.00
N TYR A 20 -46.63 -18.07 8.81
CA TYR A 20 -45.52 -17.09 8.95
C TYR A 20 -44.12 -17.63 8.66
N ASN A 21 -43.99 -18.92 8.37
CA ASN A 21 -42.70 -19.53 8.12
C ASN A 21 -42.50 -19.76 6.62
N ASN A 22 -42.17 -18.67 5.91
CA ASN A 22 -41.68 -18.70 4.53
C ASN A 22 -40.23 -19.24 4.47
N PHE A 23 -39.95 -20.32 5.20
CA PHE A 23 -38.65 -20.97 5.28
C PHE A 23 -38.17 -21.40 3.89
N SER A 24 -39.07 -21.84 3.01
CA SER A 24 -38.73 -22.17 1.63
C SER A 24 -38.26 -20.95 0.82
N GLN A 25 -38.81 -19.76 1.08
CA GLN A 25 -38.38 -18.52 0.42
C GLN A 25 -37.04 -18.00 0.97
N ALA A 26 -36.74 -18.25 2.24
CA ALA A 26 -35.48 -17.83 2.88
C ALA A 26 -34.24 -18.56 2.33
N TYR A 27 -34.42 -19.74 1.73
CA TYR A 27 -33.35 -20.49 1.07
C TYR A 27 -33.37 -20.41 -0.45
N THR A 28 -34.25 -19.59 -1.04
CA THR A 28 -34.18 -19.35 -2.49
C THR A 28 -32.89 -18.60 -2.76
N PRO A 29 -31.95 -19.16 -3.55
CA PRO A 29 -30.72 -18.45 -3.89
C PRO A 29 -31.08 -17.12 -4.53
N SER A 30 -30.56 -16.02 -3.99
CA SER A 30 -30.72 -14.71 -4.61
C SER A 30 -30.27 -14.80 -6.06
N GLN A 31 -31.18 -14.60 -7.01
CA GLN A 31 -30.81 -14.56 -8.42
C GLN A 31 -29.81 -13.42 -8.61
N GLN A 32 -28.66 -13.73 -9.19
CA GLN A 32 -27.66 -12.71 -9.52
C GLN A 32 -28.30 -11.70 -10.49
N ILE A 33 -28.53 -10.47 -10.01
CA ILE A 33 -29.13 -9.37 -10.79
C ILE A 33 -28.24 -9.04 -12.00
N ILE A 34 -26.93 -9.23 -11.85
CA ILE A 34 -25.93 -9.02 -12.89
C ILE A 34 -25.53 -10.39 -13.44
N ARG A 35 -25.84 -10.64 -14.72
CA ARG A 35 -25.39 -11.84 -15.43
C ARG A 35 -23.86 -11.83 -15.51
N LYS A 36 -23.22 -12.97 -15.22
CA LYS A 36 -21.80 -13.15 -15.53
C LYS A 36 -21.61 -13.00 -17.04
N THR A 37 -20.53 -12.34 -17.45
CA THR A 37 -20.15 -12.27 -18.86
C THR A 37 -19.97 -13.69 -19.40
N ASP A 38 -20.65 -13.99 -20.49
CA ASP A 38 -20.51 -15.28 -21.16
C ASP A 38 -19.29 -15.22 -22.09
N PHE A 39 -18.27 -16.02 -21.78
CA PHE A 39 -17.07 -16.16 -22.58
C PHE A 39 -17.12 -17.39 -23.49
N SER A 40 -18.27 -18.05 -23.62
CA SER A 40 -18.42 -19.18 -24.52
C SER A 40 -18.18 -18.76 -25.97
N ASN A 41 -17.46 -19.61 -26.69
CA ASN A 41 -17.25 -19.42 -28.11
C ASN A 41 -18.53 -19.80 -28.86
N SER A 42 -19.21 -18.80 -29.42
CA SER A 42 -20.45 -18.99 -30.20
C SER A 42 -20.24 -19.76 -31.51
N GLY A 43 -19.00 -20.05 -31.91
CA GLY A 43 -18.67 -20.82 -33.12
C GLY A 43 -18.90 -20.07 -34.44
N ASN A 44 -19.31 -18.80 -34.38
CA ASN A 44 -19.71 -17.98 -35.53
C ASN A 44 -18.53 -17.25 -36.20
N VAL A 45 -17.34 -17.84 -36.21
CA VAL A 45 -16.13 -17.28 -36.85
C VAL A 45 -15.73 -18.12 -38.05
N MET A 46 -15.26 -17.49 -39.14
CA MET A 46 -14.91 -18.20 -40.40
C MET A 46 -13.87 -19.30 -40.22
N HIS A 47 -12.93 -19.13 -39.28
CA HIS A 47 -11.97 -20.14 -38.85
C HIS A 47 -12.07 -20.28 -37.34
N ASN A 48 -12.77 -21.32 -36.87
CA ASN A 48 -13.06 -21.51 -35.45
C ASN A 48 -11.90 -22.14 -34.68
N ASN A 49 -10.79 -21.40 -34.62
CA ASN A 49 -9.54 -21.79 -33.96
C ASN A 49 -9.46 -21.31 -32.50
N ILE A 50 -10.61 -21.07 -31.86
CA ILE A 50 -10.70 -20.58 -30.49
C ILE A 50 -11.31 -21.68 -29.63
N GLY A 51 -10.79 -21.90 -28.43
CA GLY A 51 -11.33 -22.90 -27.50
C GLY A 51 -12.81 -22.65 -27.13
N GLU A 52 -13.44 -23.61 -26.44
CA GLU A 52 -14.85 -23.51 -26.01
C GLU A 52 -15.12 -22.26 -25.15
N LYS A 53 -14.10 -21.82 -24.40
CA LYS A 53 -14.07 -20.52 -23.73
C LYS A 53 -13.08 -19.62 -24.45
N THR A 54 -13.52 -18.45 -24.89
CA THR A 54 -12.74 -17.47 -25.66
C THR A 54 -11.67 -16.76 -24.84
N LEU A 55 -11.89 -16.58 -23.53
CA LEU A 55 -10.97 -15.90 -22.62
C LEU A 55 -10.59 -16.82 -21.46
N ASN A 56 -9.31 -16.84 -21.16
CA ASN A 56 -8.76 -17.44 -19.95
C ASN A 56 -8.34 -16.32 -18.99
N GLU A 57 -8.91 -16.31 -17.80
CA GLU A 57 -8.54 -15.38 -16.73
C GLU A 57 -7.44 -16.02 -15.88
N TYR A 58 -6.33 -15.33 -15.65
CA TYR A 58 -5.27 -15.77 -14.75
C TYR A 58 -4.78 -14.60 -13.90
N ILE A 59 -4.06 -14.92 -12.83
CA ILE A 59 -3.47 -13.91 -11.95
C ILE A 59 -1.98 -13.82 -12.26
N THR A 60 -1.54 -12.64 -12.69
CA THR A 60 -0.14 -12.29 -12.87
C THR A 60 0.37 -11.58 -11.62
N GLU A 61 1.47 -12.07 -11.05
CA GLU A 61 2.10 -11.47 -9.87
C GLU A 61 3.18 -10.47 -10.28
N TYR A 62 3.07 -9.25 -9.78
CA TYR A 62 4.05 -8.18 -9.98
C TYR A 62 4.74 -7.86 -8.66
N THR A 63 6.02 -8.19 -8.53
CA THR A 63 6.84 -7.74 -7.39
C THR A 63 7.25 -6.29 -7.60
N ILE A 64 7.03 -5.50 -6.57
CA ILE A 64 7.26 -4.06 -6.54
C ILE A 64 8.24 -3.78 -5.39
N HIS A 65 9.36 -3.18 -5.75
CA HIS A 65 10.35 -2.66 -4.82
C HIS A 65 10.19 -1.14 -4.75
N ILE A 66 10.05 -0.62 -3.54
CA ILE A 66 9.90 0.80 -3.26
C ILE A 66 11.03 1.20 -2.33
N ASP A 67 11.84 2.15 -2.79
CA ASP A 67 12.92 2.74 -2.02
C ASP A 67 12.54 4.19 -1.69
N SER A 68 12.42 4.49 -0.39
CA SER A 68 12.11 5.85 0.09
C SER A 68 13.22 6.86 -0.18
N TYR A 69 14.44 6.47 -0.51
CA TYR A 69 15.50 7.36 -0.99
C TYR A 69 15.10 8.09 -2.28
N ASN A 70 14.24 7.48 -3.09
CA ASN A 70 13.74 8.11 -4.32
C ASN A 70 12.65 9.15 -4.07
N ARG A 71 12.19 9.35 -2.83
CA ARG A 71 11.13 10.32 -2.53
C ARG A 71 11.59 11.76 -2.79
N ASP A 72 10.66 12.58 -3.25
CA ASP A 72 10.86 14.03 -3.25
C ASP A 72 10.83 14.52 -1.79
N PHE A 73 11.99 14.96 -1.27
CA PHE A 73 12.11 15.39 0.12
C PHE A 73 11.34 16.67 0.46
N GLY A 74 11.05 17.52 -0.54
CA GLY A 74 10.28 18.74 -0.38
C GLY A 74 8.77 18.48 -0.30
N THR A 75 8.31 17.38 -0.90
CA THR A 75 6.93 16.91 -0.85
C THR A 75 6.68 15.94 0.30
N TYR A 76 7.59 14.97 0.49
CA TYR A 76 7.52 13.91 1.48
C TYR A 76 8.72 13.99 2.43
N PRO A 77 8.77 14.94 3.37
CA PRO A 77 9.92 15.10 4.25
C PRO A 77 10.11 13.94 5.24
N ASN A 78 9.01 13.34 5.70
CA ASN A 78 9.05 12.19 6.61
C ASN A 78 9.26 10.88 5.82
N PRO A 79 10.37 10.14 6.01
CA PRO A 79 10.57 8.85 5.34
C PRO A 79 9.52 7.79 5.75
N PHE A 80 8.92 7.93 6.93
CA PHE A 80 7.90 7.01 7.43
C PHE A 80 6.48 7.33 6.92
N LYS A 81 6.31 8.39 6.11
CA LYS A 81 5.02 8.81 5.54
C LYS A 81 5.17 9.44 4.15
N PHE A 82 4.85 8.66 3.13
CA PHE A 82 4.94 9.10 1.73
C PHE A 82 3.97 8.29 0.85
N ASN A 83 3.84 8.65 -0.42
CA ASN A 83 3.11 7.81 -1.37
C ASN A 83 3.94 7.47 -2.60
N VAL A 84 3.55 6.37 -3.26
CA VAL A 84 4.09 5.93 -4.53
C VAL A 84 3.00 6.07 -5.57
N VAL A 85 3.29 6.72 -6.70
CA VAL A 85 2.32 6.91 -7.78
C VAL A 85 2.55 5.93 -8.93
N PHE A 86 1.49 5.33 -9.46
CA PHE A 86 1.51 4.41 -10.60
C PHE A 86 1.04 5.10 -11.89
N GLY A 87 1.86 5.03 -12.94
CA GLY A 87 1.61 5.66 -14.23
C GLY A 87 1.74 7.19 -14.25
N GLY A 88 2.45 7.76 -13.29
CA GLY A 88 2.66 9.20 -13.20
C GLY A 88 3.58 9.75 -14.28
N ALA A 89 3.22 10.91 -14.85
CA ALA A 89 4.07 11.62 -15.80
C ALA A 89 5.28 12.23 -15.08
N GLY A 90 6.46 12.06 -15.68
CA GLY A 90 7.68 12.75 -15.24
C GLY A 90 7.65 14.23 -15.56
N SER A 91 8.55 15.00 -14.92
CA SER A 91 8.82 16.36 -15.37
C SER A 91 9.36 16.33 -16.80
N GLY A 92 8.94 17.28 -17.62
CA GLY A 92 9.27 17.31 -19.03
C GLY A 92 9.37 18.73 -19.55
N VAL A 93 10.08 18.88 -20.66
CA VAL A 93 10.19 20.16 -21.38
C VAL A 93 9.53 19.99 -22.73
N GLU A 94 8.50 20.79 -23.00
CA GLU A 94 7.88 20.86 -24.32
C GLU A 94 8.51 22.00 -25.11
N ARG A 95 9.06 21.69 -26.29
CA ARG A 95 9.60 22.67 -27.23
C ARG A 95 8.56 22.97 -28.29
N LYS A 96 8.02 24.20 -28.29
CA LYS A 96 7.10 24.69 -29.34
C LYS A 96 7.83 25.64 -30.27
N PHE A 97 7.81 25.36 -31.57
CA PHE A 97 8.34 26.26 -32.58
C PHE A 97 7.32 27.36 -32.88
N LYS A 98 7.74 28.61 -32.76
CA LYS A 98 7.01 29.76 -33.28
C LYS A 98 7.14 29.79 -34.81
N PRO A 99 6.18 30.39 -35.53
CA PRO A 99 6.30 30.65 -36.96
C PRO A 99 7.54 31.46 -37.35
N SER A 100 8.14 32.22 -36.41
CA SER A 100 9.39 32.96 -36.60
C SER A 100 10.65 32.10 -36.61
N GLY A 101 10.55 30.79 -36.33
CA GLY A 101 11.70 29.88 -36.23
C GLY A 101 12.33 29.81 -34.83
N GLU A 102 11.93 30.67 -33.90
CA GLU A 102 12.30 30.56 -32.48
C GLU A 102 11.55 29.38 -31.81
N PHE A 103 12.18 28.75 -30.81
CA PHE A 103 11.49 27.81 -29.94
C PHE A 103 11.15 28.44 -28.58
N VAL A 104 10.01 28.05 -28.01
CA VAL A 104 9.63 28.31 -26.62
C VAL A 104 9.68 26.97 -25.88
N GLU A 105 10.50 26.91 -24.84
CA GLU A 105 10.50 25.79 -23.91
C GLU A 105 9.51 26.05 -22.77
N THR A 106 8.52 25.18 -22.64
CA THR A 106 7.64 25.15 -21.47
C THR A 106 8.03 23.95 -20.62
N SER A 107 8.53 24.21 -19.42
CA SER A 107 8.80 23.16 -18.44
C SER A 107 7.54 22.82 -17.68
N TYR A 108 7.24 21.53 -17.54
CA TYR A 108 6.15 21.02 -16.73
C TYR A 108 6.72 20.24 -15.55
N VAL A 109 6.24 20.56 -14.35
CA VAL A 109 6.57 19.81 -13.15
C VAL A 109 5.69 18.56 -13.15
N GLY A 110 6.33 17.39 -13.21
CA GLY A 110 5.64 16.10 -13.15
C GLY A 110 5.17 15.78 -11.73
N GLN A 111 4.58 14.58 -11.57
CA GLN A 111 4.26 14.10 -10.23
C GLN A 111 5.55 13.82 -9.43
N PRO A 112 5.56 14.16 -8.13
CA PRO A 112 6.71 13.94 -7.27
C PRO A 112 7.01 12.44 -7.14
N ASN A 113 8.29 12.10 -6.98
CA ASN A 113 8.71 10.74 -6.72
C ASN A 113 8.40 10.34 -5.26
N PRO A 114 8.32 9.04 -4.92
CA PRO A 114 8.55 7.86 -5.77
C PRO A 114 7.40 7.54 -6.73
N LYS A 115 7.73 7.04 -7.92
CA LYS A 115 6.73 6.64 -8.93
C LYS A 115 7.18 5.43 -9.73
N ILE A 116 6.20 4.68 -10.21
CA ILE A 116 6.36 3.52 -11.10
C ILE A 116 5.56 3.80 -12.37
N SER A 117 6.18 3.64 -13.53
CA SER A 117 5.57 4.03 -14.82
C SER A 117 4.36 3.20 -15.22
N ARG A 118 4.21 1.99 -14.67
CA ARG A 118 3.09 1.09 -14.94
C ARG A 118 1.88 1.44 -14.06
N LYS A 119 0.68 1.37 -14.64
CA LYS A 119 -0.60 1.39 -13.90
C LYS A 119 -1.08 -0.02 -13.61
N PHE A 120 -1.69 -0.22 -12.46
CA PHE A 120 -2.28 -1.50 -12.08
C PHE A 120 -3.81 -1.38 -12.04
N ARG A 121 -4.47 -2.29 -12.75
CA ARG A 121 -5.93 -2.40 -12.87
C ARG A 121 -6.33 -3.82 -12.55
N ASN A 122 -7.55 -4.05 -12.10
CA ASN A 122 -8.04 -5.40 -11.78
C ASN A 122 -7.15 -6.14 -10.76
N VAL A 123 -6.63 -5.41 -9.77
CA VAL A 123 -5.81 -5.99 -8.72
C VAL A 123 -6.69 -6.86 -7.83
N LYS A 124 -6.35 -8.15 -7.78
CA LYS A 124 -7.00 -9.17 -6.98
C LYS A 124 -6.53 -9.15 -5.54
N TYR A 125 -5.24 -8.94 -5.32
CA TYR A 125 -4.71 -8.83 -3.98
C TYR A 125 -3.42 -8.00 -3.94
N ILE A 126 -3.12 -7.47 -2.75
CA ILE A 126 -1.83 -6.87 -2.39
C ILE A 126 -1.21 -7.77 -1.34
N LYS A 127 0.05 -8.17 -1.51
CA LYS A 127 0.82 -8.91 -0.53
C LYS A 127 2.03 -8.09 -0.11
N LEU A 128 2.11 -7.70 1.16
CA LEU A 128 3.34 -7.16 1.72
C LEU A 128 4.29 -8.32 2.04
N ASN A 129 5.47 -8.30 1.44
CA ASN A 129 6.47 -9.36 1.65
C ASN A 129 7.30 -9.05 2.89
N HIS A 130 7.95 -7.89 2.90
CA HIS A 130 8.72 -7.39 4.02
C HIS A 130 8.93 -5.87 3.90
N ILE A 131 9.41 -5.27 4.98
CA ILE A 131 9.88 -3.90 5.01
C ILE A 131 11.22 -3.85 5.73
N ILE A 132 12.16 -3.08 5.20
CA ILE A 132 13.45 -2.82 5.82
C ILE A 132 13.37 -1.41 6.40
N LEU A 133 13.58 -1.31 7.72
CA LEU A 133 13.53 -0.06 8.47
C LEU A 133 14.89 0.24 9.09
N PRO A 134 15.21 1.52 9.31
CA PRO A 134 16.42 1.89 10.02
C PRO A 134 16.39 1.32 11.44
N LYS A 135 17.57 1.04 11.99
CA LYS A 135 17.75 0.51 13.34
C LYS A 135 17.20 1.47 14.40
N THR A 136 17.37 2.77 14.17
CA THR A 136 16.82 3.85 15.00
C THR A 136 16.23 4.95 14.11
N ASN A 137 15.21 5.65 14.61
CA ASN A 137 14.68 6.87 14.03
C ASN A 137 15.25 8.14 14.68
N TYR A 138 16.27 8.02 15.52
CA TYR A 138 16.90 9.15 16.20
C TYR A 138 18.22 9.55 15.52
N VAL A 139 18.42 10.87 15.39
CA VAL A 139 19.61 11.49 14.82
C VAL A 139 20.17 12.48 15.83
N THR A 140 21.49 12.50 15.98
CA THR A 140 22.20 13.51 16.77
C THR A 140 22.75 14.59 15.84
N VAL A 141 22.49 15.84 16.20
CA VAL A 141 22.93 17.02 15.45
C VAL A 141 24.06 17.67 16.22
N GLU A 142 25.24 17.72 15.61
CA GLU A 142 26.42 18.38 16.17
C GLU A 142 26.78 19.57 15.29
N THR A 143 26.77 20.77 15.88
CA THR A 143 27.24 21.98 15.21
C THR A 143 28.73 22.18 15.50
N LEU A 144 29.54 22.12 14.45
CA LEU A 144 30.98 22.37 14.49
C LEU A 144 31.28 23.73 13.83
N ASP A 145 32.50 24.26 14.05
CA ASP A 145 32.95 25.52 13.45
C ASP A 145 32.93 25.49 11.90
N GLU A 146 33.05 24.29 11.30
CA GLU A 146 33.06 24.06 9.86
C GLU A 146 31.68 23.69 9.26
N GLY A 147 30.63 23.59 10.10
CA GLY A 147 29.28 23.26 9.67
C GLY A 147 28.54 22.30 10.61
N THR A 148 27.32 21.92 10.23
CA THR A 148 26.51 20.97 11.02
C THR A 148 26.70 19.55 10.51
N VAL A 149 27.08 18.65 11.41
CA VAL A 149 27.24 17.22 11.15
C VAL A 149 26.09 16.46 11.81
N TYR A 150 25.65 15.40 11.15
CA TYR A 150 24.57 14.55 11.61
C TYR A 150 25.07 13.13 11.82
N HIS A 151 24.75 12.56 12.98
CA HIS A 151 25.12 11.22 13.39
C HIS A 151 23.89 10.39 13.71
N LEU A 152 23.99 9.07 13.57
CA LEU A 152 23.01 8.18 14.18
C LEU A 152 23.09 8.32 15.69
N ALA A 153 21.94 8.46 16.34
CA ALA A 153 21.88 8.45 17.78
C ALA A 153 22.31 7.09 18.35
N ASP A 154 22.61 7.08 19.65
CA ASP A 154 23.02 5.91 20.42
C ASP A 154 22.09 4.70 20.16
N PRO A 155 22.64 3.49 19.96
CA PRO A 155 21.87 2.23 19.85
C PRO A 155 20.92 1.95 21.02
N SER A 156 20.95 2.70 22.12
CA SER A 156 19.91 2.62 23.16
C SER A 156 18.50 2.97 22.64
N ASN A 157 18.39 3.72 21.54
CA ASN A 157 17.11 4.16 20.94
C ASN A 157 16.68 3.33 19.72
N ASP A 158 16.95 2.02 19.74
CA ASP A 158 16.58 1.12 18.66
C ASP A 158 15.05 0.95 18.53
N LEU A 159 14.53 0.92 17.30
CA LEU A 159 13.11 0.71 17.02
C LEU A 159 12.58 -0.59 17.64
N ILE A 160 13.38 -1.66 17.62
CA ILE A 160 13.00 -2.96 18.20
C ILE A 160 12.94 -2.90 19.73
N SER A 161 13.81 -2.11 20.36
CA SER A 161 13.82 -1.96 21.81
C SER A 161 12.64 -1.12 22.30
N ASN A 162 12.20 -0.16 21.48
CA ASN A 162 11.16 0.80 21.83
C ASN A 162 9.74 0.34 21.44
N HIS A 163 9.60 -0.50 20.41
CA HIS A 163 8.30 -0.89 19.87
C HIS A 163 8.17 -2.40 19.75
N LYS A 164 7.08 -2.95 20.30
CA LYS A 164 6.79 -4.40 20.23
C LYS A 164 6.40 -4.84 18.82
N TYR A 165 5.71 -3.97 18.11
CA TYR A 165 5.30 -4.11 16.73
C TYR A 165 5.09 -2.72 16.14
N LEU A 166 5.09 -2.61 14.82
CA LEU A 166 4.72 -1.39 14.11
C LEU A 166 3.48 -1.63 13.28
N ILE A 167 2.77 -0.56 12.94
CA ILE A 167 1.58 -0.60 12.09
C ILE A 167 1.92 0.09 10.77
N LEU A 168 1.98 -0.64 9.67
CA LEU A 168 2.04 -0.05 8.34
C LEU A 168 0.61 0.17 7.82
N LYS A 169 0.18 1.43 7.77
CA LYS A 169 -1.06 1.81 7.14
C LYS A 169 -0.86 1.99 5.64
N MET A 170 -1.71 1.31 4.87
CA MET A 170 -1.76 1.38 3.41
C MET A 170 -3.21 1.53 2.97
N SER A 171 -3.65 2.77 2.73
CA SER A 171 -5.07 3.10 2.51
C SER A 171 -5.73 2.30 1.38
N GLN A 172 -4.96 1.98 0.33
CA GLN A 172 -5.44 1.21 -0.82
C GLN A 172 -5.52 -0.29 -0.57
N ALA A 173 -4.98 -0.77 0.54
CA ALA A 173 -5.08 -2.16 0.95
C ALA A 173 -6.39 -2.46 1.69
N LYS A 174 -7.26 -1.45 1.87
CA LYS A 174 -8.59 -1.61 2.45
C LYS A 174 -9.39 -2.63 1.64
N SER A 175 -9.44 -3.84 2.16
CA SER A 175 -10.17 -4.96 1.56
C SER A 175 -11.33 -5.35 2.45
N THR A 176 -12.15 -6.31 2.01
CA THR A 176 -13.15 -6.96 2.87
C THR A 176 -12.51 -7.89 3.91
N SER A 177 -11.19 -7.83 4.12
CA SER A 177 -10.53 -8.46 5.25
C SER A 177 -11.25 -8.07 6.54
N LYS A 178 -11.35 -9.02 7.47
CA LYS A 178 -11.96 -8.80 8.78
C LYS A 178 -10.84 -8.73 9.80
N VAL A 179 -10.01 -7.70 9.74
CA VAL A 179 -9.01 -7.49 10.78
C VAL A 179 -9.76 -7.05 12.03
N LEU A 180 -9.76 -7.93 13.05
CA LEU A 180 -10.39 -7.66 14.34
C LEU A 180 -9.26 -7.46 15.35
N SER A 181 -9.28 -6.32 16.02
CA SER A 181 -8.25 -5.91 16.97
C SER A 181 -8.90 -5.18 18.15
N THR A 182 -8.29 -5.29 19.33
CA THR A 182 -8.63 -4.46 20.50
C THR A 182 -7.89 -3.13 20.49
N ASN A 183 -6.87 -2.99 19.64
CA ASN A 183 -6.22 -1.73 19.35
C ASN A 183 -6.98 -1.04 18.20
N ASP A 184 -7.52 0.15 18.49
CA ASP A 184 -8.37 0.94 17.58
C ASP A 184 -7.63 1.46 16.33
N TYR A 185 -6.29 1.45 16.33
CA TYR A 185 -5.47 1.88 15.20
C TYR A 185 -5.21 0.75 14.19
N ILE A 186 -5.51 -0.49 14.55
CA ILE A 186 -5.35 -1.64 13.66
C ILE A 186 -6.66 -1.88 12.92
N THR A 187 -6.72 -1.37 11.70
CA THR A 187 -7.87 -1.44 10.79
C THR A 187 -7.56 -2.31 9.56
N ASP A 188 -8.55 -2.52 8.69
CA ASP A 188 -8.44 -3.40 7.51
C ASP A 188 -7.41 -2.94 6.46
N ASP A 189 -7.01 -1.67 6.51
CA ASP A 189 -5.99 -1.05 5.67
C ASP A 189 -4.59 -1.06 6.30
N CYS A 190 -4.39 -1.76 7.42
CA CYS A 190 -3.11 -1.80 8.13
C CYS A 190 -2.46 -3.18 8.09
N PHE A 191 -1.12 -3.25 8.06
CA PHE A 191 -0.30 -4.45 8.27
C PHE A 191 0.40 -4.32 9.62
N ILE A 192 0.38 -5.37 10.43
CA ILE A 192 1.12 -5.43 11.69
C ILE A 192 2.49 -6.03 11.40
N LEU A 193 3.54 -5.30 11.75
CA LEU A 193 4.92 -5.62 11.46
C LEU A 193 5.63 -6.07 12.74
N TYR A 194 6.30 -7.20 12.69
CA TYR A 194 7.18 -7.67 13.75
C TYR A 194 8.62 -7.69 13.27
N PRO A 195 9.58 -7.39 14.15
CA PRO A 195 10.98 -7.46 13.79
C PRO A 195 11.38 -8.91 13.54
N ASP A 196 12.23 -9.14 12.53
CA ASP A 196 12.74 -10.46 12.20
C ASP A 196 14.25 -10.53 12.42
N LYS A 197 15.04 -9.82 11.60
CA LYS A 197 16.51 -9.90 11.64
C LYS A 197 17.20 -8.59 11.26
N ILE A 198 18.46 -8.49 11.64
CA ILE A 198 19.35 -7.39 11.25
C ILE A 198 19.70 -7.50 9.76
N MET A 199 19.60 -6.39 9.04
CA MET A 199 19.98 -6.25 7.63
C MET A 199 21.12 -5.22 7.51
N GLY A 200 22.34 -5.70 7.28
CA GLY A 200 23.51 -4.82 7.25
C GLY A 200 23.85 -4.23 8.63
N LEU A 201 24.42 -3.02 8.66
CA LEU A 201 24.87 -2.40 9.92
C LEU A 201 23.75 -1.67 10.67
N ASN A 202 22.83 -1.04 9.93
CA ASN A 202 21.92 -0.03 10.48
C ASN A 202 20.46 -0.25 10.14
N HIS A 203 20.05 -1.46 9.72
CA HIS A 203 18.65 -1.73 9.38
C HIS A 203 18.16 -3.04 9.98
N TYR A 204 16.84 -3.13 10.15
CA TYR A 204 16.12 -4.34 10.50
C TYR A 204 15.12 -4.68 9.42
N MET A 205 14.99 -5.97 9.11
CA MET A 205 13.85 -6.46 8.37
C MET A 205 12.69 -6.69 9.33
N TRP A 206 11.51 -6.24 8.93
CA TRP A 206 10.26 -6.45 9.60
C TRP A 206 9.31 -7.22 8.68
N LEU A 207 8.62 -8.21 9.27
CA LEU A 207 7.71 -9.10 8.56
C LEU A 207 6.26 -8.83 8.97
N PRO A 208 5.32 -8.80 8.02
CA PRO A 208 3.92 -8.68 8.34
C PRO A 208 3.33 -10.01 8.80
N THR A 209 2.49 -10.00 9.85
CA THR A 209 1.71 -11.20 10.23
C THR A 209 0.59 -11.51 9.27
N ASN A 210 -0.12 -10.47 8.79
CA ASN A 210 -1.20 -10.60 7.82
C ASN A 210 -0.72 -10.13 6.45
N THR A 211 0.04 -10.97 5.77
CA THR A 211 0.82 -10.61 4.57
C THR A 211 -0.04 -10.13 3.41
N SER A 212 -1.31 -10.54 3.27
CA SER A 212 -2.13 -10.24 2.08
C SER A 212 -3.47 -9.57 2.37
N ARG A 213 -3.90 -8.74 1.42
CA ARG A 213 -5.22 -8.11 1.36
C ARG A 213 -5.86 -8.50 0.04
N VAL A 214 -6.99 -9.19 0.11
CA VAL A 214 -7.63 -9.81 -1.06
C VAL A 214 -8.94 -9.09 -1.35
N PHE A 215 -9.08 -8.59 -2.57
CA PHE A 215 -10.31 -7.96 -3.04
C PHE A 215 -11.28 -9.02 -3.58
N PRO A 216 -12.60 -8.86 -3.39
CA PRO A 216 -13.57 -9.79 -3.95
C PRO A 216 -13.59 -9.69 -5.48
N ASN A 217 -13.92 -10.78 -6.19
CA ASN A 217 -13.95 -10.79 -7.66
C ASN A 217 -14.93 -9.76 -8.24
N SER A 218 -15.98 -9.42 -7.49
CA SER A 218 -16.96 -8.40 -7.86
C SER A 218 -16.44 -6.95 -7.70
N SER A 219 -15.29 -6.76 -7.07
CA SER A 219 -14.71 -5.43 -6.79
C SER A 219 -13.18 -5.51 -6.77
N LEU A 220 -12.60 -5.89 -7.92
CA LEU A 220 -11.15 -5.81 -8.10
C LEU A 220 -10.68 -4.35 -8.01
N ALA A 221 -9.53 -4.12 -7.41
CA ALA A 221 -9.04 -2.77 -7.15
C ALA A 221 -8.32 -2.19 -8.38
N ASN A 222 -8.48 -0.88 -8.59
CA ASN A 222 -7.66 -0.10 -9.50
C ASN A 222 -6.71 0.75 -8.65
N ILE A 223 -5.42 0.49 -8.74
CA ILE A 223 -4.41 1.11 -7.86
C ILE A 223 -3.59 2.09 -8.69
N ASP A 224 -3.87 3.38 -8.49
CA ASP A 224 -3.13 4.50 -9.09
C ASP A 224 -2.07 5.09 -8.15
N LYS A 225 -2.17 4.81 -6.86
CA LYS A 225 -1.20 5.21 -5.84
C LYS A 225 -1.23 4.26 -4.65
N LEU A 226 -0.13 4.19 -3.91
CA LEU A 226 -0.06 3.57 -2.59
C LEU A 226 0.39 4.62 -1.59
N ASP A 227 -0.45 4.94 -0.62
CA ASP A 227 -0.10 5.81 0.50
C ASP A 227 0.44 4.94 1.64
N PHE A 228 1.67 5.20 2.08
CA PHE A 228 2.33 4.49 3.17
C PHE A 228 2.46 5.40 4.40
N GLU A 229 2.16 4.85 5.56
CA GLU A 229 2.38 5.50 6.84
C GLU A 229 2.74 4.47 7.90
N ILE A 230 3.88 4.63 8.56
CA ILE A 230 4.32 3.73 9.64
C ILE A 230 3.99 4.38 10.98
N LEU A 231 3.21 3.66 11.78
CA LEU A 231 2.78 4.07 13.11
C LEU A 231 3.42 3.18 14.17
N ASP A 232 3.59 3.73 15.37
CA ASP A 232 3.83 2.95 16.59
C ASP A 232 2.56 2.21 17.05
N GLU A 233 2.65 1.47 18.14
CA GLU A 233 1.53 0.74 18.75
C GLU A 233 0.39 1.64 19.25
N ASP A 234 0.67 2.92 19.50
CA ASP A 234 -0.28 3.92 19.98
C ASP A 234 -0.88 4.74 18.82
N GLY A 235 -0.59 4.35 17.57
CA GLY A 235 -1.14 4.98 16.37
C GLY A 235 -0.48 6.30 15.99
N ASN A 236 0.64 6.67 16.61
CA ASN A 236 1.40 7.86 16.23
C ASN A 236 2.31 7.53 15.05
N THR A 237 2.32 8.41 14.05
CA THR A 237 3.27 8.29 12.94
C THR A 237 4.70 8.38 13.46
N LEU A 238 5.57 7.46 13.01
CA LEU A 238 6.99 7.57 13.28
C LEU A 238 7.58 8.80 12.57
N PHE A 239 8.54 9.45 13.21
CA PHE A 239 9.31 10.55 12.66
C PHE A 239 10.79 10.32 12.93
N VAL A 240 11.63 10.95 12.11
CA VAL A 240 13.02 11.13 12.49
C VAL A 240 13.07 12.17 13.62
N ILE A 241 13.73 11.86 14.73
CA ILE A 241 13.80 12.72 15.91
C ILE A 241 15.23 13.22 16.09
N ASN A 242 15.38 14.53 16.29
CA ASN A 242 16.63 15.14 16.68
C ASN A 242 16.82 14.94 18.20
N THR A 243 17.84 14.20 18.60
CA THR A 243 18.14 13.93 20.01
C THR A 243 18.59 15.16 20.80
N THR A 244 19.11 16.20 20.14
CA THR A 244 19.62 17.40 20.81
C THR A 244 18.50 18.24 21.42
N ASP A 245 17.33 18.28 20.77
CA ASP A 245 16.19 19.13 21.16
C ASP A 245 14.85 18.39 21.24
N ASP A 246 14.85 17.08 21.03
CA ASP A 246 13.67 16.20 20.97
C ASP A 246 12.61 16.66 19.95
N THR A 247 13.04 17.37 18.90
CA THR A 247 12.16 17.85 17.85
C THR A 247 12.10 16.89 16.67
N ARG A 248 11.00 16.94 15.93
CA ARG A 248 10.85 16.18 14.68
C ARG A 248 11.76 16.78 13.63
N PHE A 249 12.69 15.97 13.13
CA PHE A 249 13.57 16.34 12.04
C PHE A 249 12.77 16.44 10.74
N ASN A 250 12.64 17.66 10.23
CA ASN A 250 12.01 17.94 8.94
C ASN A 250 13.08 18.22 7.90
N THR A 251 13.35 17.25 7.03
CA THR A 251 14.39 17.35 5.99
C THR A 251 14.18 18.52 5.05
N LYS A 252 12.92 18.92 4.80
CA LYS A 252 12.61 20.06 3.93
C LYS A 252 13.17 21.35 4.51
N THR A 253 12.98 21.57 5.81
CA THR A 253 13.45 22.79 6.48
C THR A 253 14.96 22.92 6.38
N VAL A 254 15.70 21.81 6.46
CA VAL A 254 17.16 21.84 6.31
C VAL A 254 17.56 22.07 4.85
N LEU A 255 16.96 21.36 3.89
CA LEU A 255 17.28 21.52 2.47
C LEU A 255 16.94 22.91 1.93
N ASP A 256 15.83 23.51 2.36
CA ASP A 256 15.42 24.86 1.94
C ASP A 256 16.42 25.95 2.37
N THR A 257 17.24 25.67 3.39
CA THR A 257 18.30 26.58 3.85
C THR A 257 19.64 26.42 3.11
N LEU A 258 19.80 25.34 2.34
CA LEU A 258 21.06 25.00 1.67
C LEU A 258 20.99 25.32 0.18
N THR A 259 21.71 26.35 -0.25
CA THR A 259 21.79 26.77 -1.66
C THR A 259 22.97 26.15 -2.42
N ASP A 260 23.98 25.64 -1.70
CA ASP A 260 25.19 25.05 -2.28
C ASP A 260 25.26 23.53 -2.01
N PRO A 261 25.20 22.68 -3.05
CA PRO A 261 25.34 21.23 -2.90
C PRO A 261 26.70 20.76 -2.38
N SER A 262 27.73 21.63 -2.42
CA SER A 262 29.05 21.36 -1.86
C SER A 262 29.17 21.72 -0.38
N ASP A 263 28.14 22.34 0.21
CA ASP A 263 28.08 22.62 1.64
C ASP A 263 28.18 21.30 2.43
N PRO A 264 29.09 21.20 3.42
CA PRO A 264 29.22 20.03 4.29
C PRO A 264 27.88 19.58 4.91
N THR A 265 26.98 20.53 5.18
CA THR A 265 25.63 20.30 5.70
C THR A 265 24.76 19.56 4.68
N TYR A 266 24.88 19.88 3.38
CA TYR A 266 24.17 19.16 2.31
C TYR A 266 24.62 17.69 2.25
N VAL A 267 25.93 17.46 2.30
CA VAL A 267 26.51 16.12 2.35
C VAL A 267 26.01 15.36 3.58
N ALA A 268 25.95 16.02 4.73
CA ALA A 268 25.51 15.39 5.98
C ALA A 268 23.99 15.04 5.96
N VAL A 269 23.14 15.91 5.40
CA VAL A 269 21.71 15.61 5.18
C VAL A 269 21.53 14.41 4.24
N SER A 270 22.30 14.35 3.14
CA SER A 270 22.24 13.21 2.21
C SER A 270 22.63 11.88 2.87
N LYS A 271 23.55 11.91 3.85
CA LYS A 271 23.93 10.74 4.66
C LYS A 271 22.78 10.32 5.58
N ILE A 272 22.10 11.26 6.24
CA ILE A 272 20.91 10.94 7.05
C ILE A 272 19.88 10.25 6.18
N HIS A 273 19.59 10.75 4.98
CA HIS A 273 18.59 10.17 4.10
C HIS A 273 18.84 8.69 3.80
N ARG A 274 20.12 8.30 3.59
CA ARG A 274 20.51 6.89 3.39
C ARG A 274 20.39 6.06 4.66
N ILE A 275 20.56 6.69 5.81
CA ILE A 275 20.52 6.05 7.12
C ILE A 275 19.09 5.79 7.57
N VAL A 276 18.18 6.74 7.33
CA VAL A 276 16.75 6.64 7.68
C VAL A 276 15.91 6.10 6.52
N GLN A 277 16.58 5.52 5.53
CA GLN A 277 15.95 4.92 4.36
C GLN A 277 15.09 3.74 4.79
N ILE A 278 13.95 3.65 4.14
CA ILE A 278 12.98 2.56 4.22
C ILE A 278 12.87 1.93 2.84
N ASP A 279 12.93 0.60 2.82
CA ASP A 279 12.67 -0.20 1.63
C ASP A 279 11.44 -1.08 1.86
N ILE A 280 10.50 -1.07 0.92
CA ILE A 280 9.27 -1.86 0.97
C ILE A 280 9.24 -2.79 -0.23
N GLU A 281 9.01 -4.08 0.02
CA GLU A 281 8.73 -5.05 -1.02
C GLU A 281 7.30 -5.57 -0.89
N LEU A 282 6.54 -5.47 -1.97
CA LEU A 282 5.19 -6.00 -2.06
C LEU A 282 4.93 -6.65 -3.41
N THR A 283 3.93 -7.52 -3.45
CA THR A 283 3.47 -8.19 -4.67
C THR A 283 2.01 -7.79 -4.94
N LEU A 284 1.72 -7.41 -6.18
CA LEU A 284 0.35 -7.21 -6.66
C LEU A 284 -0.05 -8.42 -7.52
N GLY A 285 -1.10 -9.13 -7.10
CA GLY A 285 -1.75 -10.12 -7.95
C GLY A 285 -2.80 -9.44 -8.83
N VAL A 286 -2.58 -9.40 -10.13
CA VAL A 286 -3.43 -8.70 -11.11
C VAL A 286 -4.19 -9.72 -11.95
N VAL A 287 -5.51 -9.58 -12.08
CA VAL A 287 -6.29 -10.41 -13.00
C VAL A 287 -6.07 -9.92 -14.42
N GLU A 288 -5.49 -10.78 -15.25
CA GLU A 288 -5.25 -10.55 -16.66
C GLU A 288 -6.00 -11.59 -17.50
N ASN A 289 -6.37 -11.21 -18.71
CA ASN A 289 -7.09 -12.05 -19.64
C ASN A 289 -6.22 -12.34 -20.84
N GLU A 290 -6.19 -13.60 -21.27
CA GLU A 290 -5.57 -14.02 -22.53
C GLU A 290 -6.59 -14.77 -23.38
N LEU A 291 -6.44 -14.64 -24.71
CA LEU A 291 -7.24 -15.42 -25.65
C LEU A 291 -6.86 -16.89 -25.52
N ASN A 292 -7.87 -17.74 -25.35
CA ASN A 292 -7.65 -19.17 -25.31
C ASN A 292 -7.39 -19.70 -26.73
N THR A 293 -6.10 -19.88 -27.06
CA THR A 293 -5.62 -20.36 -28.35
C THR A 293 -5.51 -21.88 -28.43
N GLN A 294 -6.02 -22.63 -27.44
CA GLN A 294 -6.14 -24.08 -27.57
C GLN A 294 -7.11 -24.42 -28.70
N THR A 295 -6.55 -24.58 -29.90
CA THR A 295 -7.23 -25.06 -31.08
C THR A 295 -7.70 -26.49 -30.83
N ASN A 296 -9.02 -26.70 -30.85
CA ASN A 296 -9.57 -28.03 -31.04
C ASN A 296 -9.20 -28.49 -32.46
N PHE A 297 -8.11 -29.25 -32.61
CA PHE A 297 -7.92 -30.03 -33.83
C PHE A 297 -9.04 -31.06 -33.88
N LEU A 298 -9.91 -30.98 -34.89
CA LEU A 298 -10.91 -32.00 -35.16
C LEU A 298 -10.16 -33.32 -35.44
N THR A 299 -10.19 -34.24 -34.49
CA THR A 299 -9.84 -35.66 -34.69
C THR A 299 -11.06 -36.43 -35.17
#